data_AF-W9H8Y5-F1
#
_entry.id   AF-W9H8Y5-F1
#
_cell.length_a   1.000
_cell.length_b   1.000
_cell.length_c   1.000
_cell.angle_alpha   90.00
_cell.angle_beta   90.00
_cell.angle_gamma   90.00
#
_symmetry.space_group_name_H-M   'P 1'
#
loop_
_entity.id
_entity.type
_entity.pdbx_description
1 polymer ?
#
loop_
_entity_poly.entity_id
_entity_poly.type
_entity_poly.pdbx_seq_one_letter_code
_entity_poly.pdbx_strand_id
1 'polypeptide(L)'
;MKRPVIGFAGLTHLGLVSAAAAAAKGFTVIAHGADAAAVADIRAGNLPVAEPDLDGLFRDHAERLTVTSDLDELGRCDLVYIATDVPTDDEQRSDLTGIEALIGRVIPALAEHAVLVVLCQVPPGFTRGVPMAPERLVYQVETLVFGRAVERASRPERFIIGLADPAAPMPAALASYLGRFDCPVLPMRYESAELAKIAINCCLAASVSVANTLAELSERVGADWAEVVPSLRLDRRIGPHSYLTPGLGLAGGNIERDLATVLDLATRHGTEASTIRGFVTNSLHHQAWAWREFRQTHPEGGKLRVAVLGLAYKENTHSTRNSAALSLIERLRDLEVHAFDPVVPAAMASGAVGARSAMAAAEGADVLFIMTPWPEFARLAPMELARVMKGRTVIDPYRMLDGAAVVAAGLDHHARGLPPRRGLGHP
;
A
#
# COMPACT_ATOMS: atom_id res chain seq x y z
N MET A 1 -7.11 34.34 18.26
CA MET A 1 -7.53 34.29 16.84
C MET A 1 -8.56 33.19 16.67
N LYS A 2 -9.60 33.41 15.86
CA LYS A 2 -10.60 32.39 15.52
C LYS A 2 -9.89 31.25 14.78
N ARG A 3 -10.24 29.99 15.07
CA ARG A 3 -9.68 28.84 14.34
C ARG A 3 -10.25 28.83 12.92
N PRO A 4 -9.44 28.48 11.90
CA PRO A 4 -9.95 28.33 10.54
C PRO A 4 -10.98 27.19 10.46
N VAL A 5 -11.94 27.33 9.56
CA VAL A 5 -12.86 26.27 9.13
C VAL A 5 -12.19 25.51 7.98
N ILE A 6 -12.18 24.17 8.07
CA ILE A 6 -11.46 23.31 7.14
C ILE A 6 -12.46 22.53 6.28
N GLY A 7 -12.33 22.63 4.97
CA GLY A 7 -13.10 21.86 3.99
C GLY A 7 -12.29 20.67 3.47
N PHE A 8 -12.95 19.55 3.21
CA PHE A 8 -12.42 18.42 2.44
C PHE A 8 -13.41 18.10 1.32
N ALA A 9 -13.01 18.31 0.07
CA ALA A 9 -13.76 17.98 -1.13
C ALA A 9 -13.26 16.64 -1.69
N GLY A 10 -14.14 15.64 -1.68
CA GLY A 10 -13.82 14.25 -1.97
C GLY A 10 -13.79 13.43 -0.67
N LEU A 11 -14.72 12.50 -0.53
CA LEU A 11 -14.86 11.63 0.65
C LEU A 11 -14.43 10.19 0.34
N THR A 12 -13.28 10.06 -0.35
CA THR A 12 -12.59 8.77 -0.43
C THR A 12 -11.88 8.48 0.90
N HIS A 13 -11.09 7.40 0.95
CA HIS A 13 -10.27 7.05 2.11
C HIS A 13 -9.45 8.25 2.63
N LEU A 14 -8.77 8.95 1.72
CA LEU A 14 -7.93 10.10 2.04
C LEU A 14 -8.72 11.24 2.69
N GLY A 15 -9.84 11.63 2.09
CA GLY A 15 -10.69 12.71 2.58
C GLY A 15 -11.36 12.41 3.91
N LEU A 16 -11.90 11.20 4.08
CA LEU A 16 -12.58 10.78 5.31
C LEU A 16 -11.62 10.74 6.50
N VAL A 17 -10.47 10.08 6.33
CA VAL A 17 -9.46 9.98 7.40
C VAL A 17 -8.92 11.37 7.77
N SER A 18 -8.66 12.22 6.79
CA SER A 18 -8.14 13.56 7.03
C SER A 18 -9.18 14.48 7.70
N ALA A 19 -10.45 14.38 7.30
CA ALA A 19 -11.55 15.12 7.91
C ALA A 19 -11.74 14.74 9.39
N ALA A 20 -11.73 13.43 9.69
CA ALA A 20 -11.82 12.94 11.05
C ALA A 20 -10.65 13.42 11.92
N ALA A 21 -9.41 13.34 11.40
CA ALA A 21 -8.23 13.83 12.11
C ALA A 21 -8.26 15.34 12.35
N ALA A 22 -8.71 16.13 11.38
CA ALA A 22 -8.88 17.58 11.53
C ALA A 22 -9.92 17.92 12.61
N ALA A 23 -11.06 17.21 12.63
CA ALA A 23 -12.09 17.39 13.65
C ALA A 23 -11.57 17.03 15.05
N ALA A 24 -10.79 15.95 15.16
CA ALA A 24 -10.13 15.53 16.39
C ALA A 24 -9.10 16.54 16.93
N LYS A 25 -8.45 17.31 16.03
CA LYS A 25 -7.60 18.46 16.42
C LYS A 25 -8.41 19.71 16.81
N GLY A 26 -9.72 19.61 16.80
CA GLY A 26 -10.66 20.62 17.27
C GLY A 26 -10.96 21.72 16.25
N PHE A 27 -10.78 21.44 14.96
CA PHE A 27 -11.26 22.32 13.89
C PHE A 27 -12.73 22.06 13.59
N THR A 28 -13.45 23.07 13.11
CA THR A 28 -14.74 22.85 12.45
C THR A 28 -14.47 22.40 11.03
N VAL A 29 -15.09 21.29 10.63
CA VAL A 29 -14.80 20.61 9.37
C VAL A 29 -16.06 20.50 8.52
N ILE A 30 -15.94 20.81 7.22
CA ILE A 30 -16.95 20.57 6.20
C ILE A 30 -16.43 19.49 5.26
N ALA A 31 -17.09 18.35 5.23
CA ALA A 31 -16.71 17.18 4.44
C ALA A 31 -17.69 17.04 3.27
N HIS A 32 -17.27 17.41 2.07
CA HIS A 32 -18.10 17.42 0.87
C HIS A 32 -17.88 16.18 0.00
N GLY A 33 -18.95 15.44 -0.30
CA GLY A 33 -18.97 14.31 -1.24
C GLY A 33 -19.98 14.53 -2.37
N ALA A 34 -19.63 14.15 -3.60
CA ALA A 34 -20.49 14.38 -4.77
C ALA A 34 -21.74 13.48 -4.82
N ASP A 35 -21.67 12.29 -4.22
CA ASP A 35 -22.79 11.34 -4.19
C ASP A 35 -23.62 11.54 -2.92
N ALA A 36 -24.87 11.99 -3.10
CA ALA A 36 -25.80 12.24 -2.01
C ALA A 36 -26.17 10.97 -1.22
N ALA A 37 -26.19 9.80 -1.85
CA ALA A 37 -26.47 8.54 -1.17
C ALA A 37 -25.30 8.16 -0.26
N ALA A 38 -24.07 8.19 -0.78
CA ALA A 38 -22.86 7.96 0.02
C ALA A 38 -22.73 8.96 1.18
N VAL A 39 -23.08 10.23 0.96
CA VAL A 39 -23.12 11.25 2.01
C VAL A 39 -24.15 10.92 3.10
N ALA A 40 -25.34 10.42 2.72
CA ALA A 40 -26.35 10.00 3.68
C ALA A 40 -25.88 8.82 4.53
N ASP A 41 -25.21 7.84 3.92
CA ASP A 41 -24.62 6.70 4.62
C ASP A 41 -23.53 7.13 5.62
N ILE A 42 -22.61 8.01 5.20
CA ILE A 42 -21.58 8.58 6.08
C ILE A 42 -22.21 9.34 7.25
N ARG A 43 -23.27 10.13 7.02
CA ARG A 43 -24.01 10.83 8.08
C ARG A 43 -24.68 9.87 9.07
N ALA A 44 -25.10 8.70 8.60
CA ALA A 44 -25.65 7.63 9.45
C ALA A 44 -24.56 6.85 10.20
N GLY A 45 -23.28 7.15 9.98
CA GLY A 45 -22.14 6.46 10.58
C GLY A 45 -21.68 5.21 9.82
N ASN A 46 -22.21 4.97 8.62
CA ASN A 46 -21.82 3.86 7.75
C ASN A 46 -20.70 4.34 6.82
N LEU A 47 -19.45 4.27 7.28
CA LEU A 47 -18.31 4.73 6.48
C LEU A 47 -17.95 3.70 5.38
N PRO A 48 -17.67 4.14 4.14
CA PRO A 48 -17.34 3.25 3.02
C PRO A 48 -15.90 2.69 3.09
N VAL A 49 -15.14 3.02 4.13
CA VAL A 49 -13.73 2.68 4.28
C VAL A 49 -13.48 2.08 5.66
N ALA A 50 -12.71 1.01 5.70
CA ALA A 50 -12.34 0.34 6.94
C ALA A 50 -10.91 0.70 7.34
N GLU A 51 -10.75 1.40 8.46
CA GLU A 51 -9.48 1.71 9.11
C GLU A 51 -9.63 1.53 10.62
N PRO A 52 -8.60 1.03 11.32
CA PRO A 52 -8.62 0.99 12.78
C PRO A 52 -8.94 2.37 13.37
N ASP A 53 -9.84 2.39 14.35
CA ASP A 53 -10.29 3.57 15.10
C ASP A 53 -11.05 4.66 14.31
N LEU A 54 -11.26 4.51 13.00
CA LEU A 54 -11.89 5.57 12.18
C LEU A 54 -13.36 5.81 12.58
N ASP A 55 -14.15 4.75 12.72
CA ASP A 55 -15.57 4.87 13.10
C ASP A 55 -15.74 5.54 14.47
N GLY A 56 -14.83 5.23 15.41
CA GLY A 56 -14.78 5.86 16.73
C GLY A 56 -14.45 7.35 16.62
N LEU A 57 -13.35 7.68 15.93
CA LEU A 57 -12.88 9.05 15.77
C LEU A 57 -13.92 9.94 15.07
N PHE A 58 -14.58 9.42 14.03
CA PHE A 58 -15.61 10.14 13.30
C PHE A 58 -16.84 10.43 14.17
N ARG A 59 -17.27 9.44 14.97
CA ARG A 59 -18.41 9.55 15.89
C ARG A 59 -18.14 10.50 17.04
N ASP A 60 -16.95 10.40 17.65
CA ASP A 60 -16.56 11.18 18.83
C ASP A 60 -16.37 12.68 18.54
N HIS A 61 -16.25 13.04 17.26
CA HIS A 61 -16.08 14.42 16.79
C HIS A 61 -17.16 14.87 15.81
N ALA A 62 -18.30 14.18 15.78
CA ALA A 62 -19.40 14.47 14.87
C ALA A 62 -19.95 15.90 15.06
N GLU A 63 -19.85 16.49 16.25
CA GLU A 63 -20.29 17.87 16.54
C GLU A 63 -19.47 18.93 15.78
N ARG A 64 -18.29 18.54 15.26
CA ARG A 64 -17.40 19.38 14.48
C ARG A 64 -17.43 19.06 12.99
N LEU A 65 -18.13 18.01 12.58
CA LEU A 65 -18.14 17.49 11.21
C LEU A 65 -19.49 17.76 10.55
N THR A 66 -19.49 18.65 9.55
CA THR A 66 -20.62 18.81 8.63
C THR A 66 -20.34 18.01 7.37
N VAL A 67 -20.93 16.83 7.24
CA VAL A 67 -20.88 16.05 5.99
C VAL A 67 -21.97 16.56 5.07
N THR A 68 -21.68 16.82 3.79
CA THR A 68 -22.65 17.39 2.85
C THR A 68 -22.38 16.99 1.40
N SER A 69 -23.42 17.07 0.56
CA SER A 69 -23.32 16.99 -0.90
C SER A 69 -23.54 18.35 -1.57
N ASP A 70 -23.78 19.39 -0.76
CA ASP A 70 -23.88 20.77 -1.22
C ASP A 70 -22.49 21.39 -1.28
N LEU A 71 -22.08 21.79 -2.48
CA LEU A 71 -20.76 22.37 -2.73
C LEU A 71 -20.64 23.79 -2.16
N ASP A 72 -21.74 24.53 -2.04
CA ASP A 72 -21.75 25.93 -1.60
C ASP A 72 -21.35 26.07 -0.13
N GLU A 73 -21.51 25.02 0.66
CA GLU A 73 -21.03 24.94 2.05
C GLU A 73 -19.50 25.15 2.15
N LEU A 74 -18.73 24.81 1.10
CA LEU A 74 -17.28 25.06 1.07
C LEU A 74 -16.92 26.55 1.06
N GLY A 75 -17.85 27.44 0.68
CA GLY A 75 -17.66 28.90 0.75
C GLY A 75 -17.50 29.43 2.17
N ARG A 76 -17.78 28.61 3.19
CA ARG A 76 -17.61 28.92 4.62
C ARG A 76 -16.20 28.59 5.14
N CYS A 77 -15.38 27.92 4.33
CA CYS A 77 -14.07 27.40 4.72
C CYS A 77 -12.95 28.42 4.46
N ASP A 78 -11.98 28.48 5.38
CA ASP A 78 -10.74 29.25 5.20
C ASP A 78 -9.67 28.42 4.44
N LEU A 79 -9.77 27.09 4.54
CA LEU A 79 -8.92 26.10 3.87
C LEU A 79 -9.80 25.03 3.24
N VAL A 80 -9.56 24.65 1.99
CA VAL A 80 -10.27 23.54 1.34
C VAL A 80 -9.29 22.58 0.70
N TYR A 81 -9.29 21.35 1.18
CA TYR A 81 -8.50 20.24 0.66
C TYR A 81 -9.24 19.53 -0.48
N ILE A 82 -8.57 19.30 -1.60
CA ILE A 82 -8.99 18.35 -2.62
C ILE A 82 -8.39 17.00 -2.25
N ALA A 83 -9.25 16.04 -1.88
CA ALA A 83 -8.85 14.79 -1.21
C ALA A 83 -9.56 13.57 -1.80
N THR A 84 -9.68 13.52 -3.13
CA THR A 84 -10.19 12.35 -3.86
C THR A 84 -9.07 11.42 -4.30
N ASP A 85 -9.37 10.15 -4.48
CA ASP A 85 -8.42 9.21 -5.08
C ASP A 85 -8.24 9.53 -6.57
N VAL A 86 -7.04 9.31 -7.07
CA VAL A 86 -6.70 9.41 -8.50
C VAL A 86 -6.58 7.99 -9.04
N PRO A 87 -7.56 7.52 -9.85
CA PRO A 87 -7.54 6.18 -10.42
C PRO A 87 -6.29 5.96 -11.28
N THR A 88 -5.88 4.70 -11.39
CA THR A 88 -4.72 4.31 -12.19
C THR A 88 -5.05 3.07 -13.00
N ASP A 89 -4.80 3.14 -14.31
CA ASP A 89 -5.02 2.03 -15.25
C ASP A 89 -3.99 0.89 -15.06
N ASP A 90 -4.13 -0.16 -15.87
CA ASP A 90 -3.26 -1.34 -15.79
C ASP A 90 -1.83 -1.03 -16.25
N GLU A 91 -1.65 -0.04 -17.13
CA GLU A 91 -0.35 0.51 -17.52
C GLU A 91 0.23 1.52 -16.52
N GLN A 92 -0.39 1.63 -15.33
CA GLN A 92 0.04 2.49 -14.25
C GLN A 92 -0.03 4.00 -14.56
N ARG A 93 -0.85 4.42 -15.53
CA ARG A 93 -1.10 5.83 -15.82
C ARG A 93 -2.23 6.35 -14.96
N SER A 94 -2.03 7.55 -14.42
CA SER A 94 -3.02 8.23 -13.57
C SER A 94 -4.09 8.91 -14.43
N ASP A 95 -5.37 8.71 -14.09
CA ASP A 95 -6.48 9.46 -14.67
C ASP A 95 -6.75 10.74 -13.87
N LEU A 96 -6.40 11.88 -14.45
CA LEU A 96 -6.53 13.21 -13.82
C LEU A 96 -7.90 13.86 -14.07
N THR A 97 -8.73 13.29 -14.94
CA THR A 97 -10.00 13.90 -15.37
C THR A 97 -10.92 14.20 -14.19
N GLY A 98 -11.01 13.26 -13.23
CA GLY A 98 -11.87 13.40 -12.05
C GLY A 98 -11.41 14.51 -11.11
N ILE A 99 -10.11 14.64 -10.86
CA ILE A 99 -9.57 15.69 -9.97
C ILE A 99 -9.65 17.07 -10.63
N GLU A 100 -9.37 17.17 -11.94
CA GLU A 100 -9.50 18.43 -12.69
C GLU A 100 -10.94 18.93 -12.70
N ALA A 101 -11.91 18.04 -12.93
CA ALA A 101 -13.33 18.36 -12.86
C ALA A 101 -13.76 18.81 -11.47
N LEU A 102 -13.28 18.14 -10.41
CA LEU A 102 -13.57 18.53 -9.02
C LEU A 102 -13.00 19.91 -8.69
N ILE A 103 -11.73 20.17 -9.05
CA ILE A 103 -11.10 21.49 -8.86
C ILE A 103 -11.89 22.58 -9.60
N GLY A 104 -12.28 22.33 -10.85
CA GLY A 104 -13.06 23.26 -11.65
C GLY A 104 -14.42 23.62 -11.06
N ARG A 105 -15.03 22.72 -10.29
CA ARG A 105 -16.27 22.97 -9.54
C ARG A 105 -16.02 23.65 -8.20
N VAL A 106 -14.98 23.25 -7.48
CA VAL A 106 -14.68 23.73 -6.12
C VAL A 106 -14.22 25.18 -6.15
N ILE A 107 -13.30 25.57 -7.05
CA ILE A 107 -12.73 26.93 -7.10
C ILE A 107 -13.83 28.02 -7.11
N PRO A 108 -14.87 27.95 -7.98
CA PRO A 108 -15.96 28.92 -7.98
C PRO A 108 -16.78 29.02 -6.69
N ALA A 109 -16.84 27.95 -5.89
CA ALA A 109 -17.61 27.91 -4.65
C ALA A 109 -16.81 28.46 -3.44
N LEU A 110 -15.50 28.69 -3.60
CA LEU A 110 -14.64 29.17 -2.52
C LEU A 110 -14.79 30.66 -2.27
N ALA A 111 -14.70 31.06 -0.99
CA ALA A 111 -14.54 32.47 -0.65
C ALA A 111 -13.21 33.03 -1.19
N GLU A 112 -13.16 34.34 -1.44
CA GLU A 112 -11.97 35.02 -2.02
C GLU A 112 -10.70 34.88 -1.19
N HIS A 113 -10.83 34.66 0.13
CA HIS A 113 -9.71 34.48 1.05
C HIS A 113 -9.32 33.01 1.26
N ALA A 114 -10.14 32.06 0.80
CA ALA A 114 -9.92 30.64 1.05
C ALA A 114 -8.69 30.13 0.28
N VAL A 115 -7.93 29.27 0.94
CA VAL A 115 -6.76 28.59 0.39
C VAL A 115 -7.16 27.18 -0.06
N LEU A 116 -6.88 26.83 -1.31
CA LEU A 116 -7.06 25.49 -1.85
C LEU A 116 -5.79 24.67 -1.63
N VAL A 117 -5.95 23.46 -1.10
CA VAL A 117 -4.86 22.51 -0.89
C VAL A 117 -5.12 21.26 -1.73
N VAL A 118 -4.26 20.97 -2.69
CA VAL A 118 -4.29 19.68 -3.40
C VAL A 118 -3.57 18.65 -2.52
N LEU A 119 -4.31 17.66 -2.01
CA LEU A 119 -3.78 16.56 -1.19
C LEU A 119 -3.58 15.28 -1.99
N CYS A 120 -4.34 15.13 -3.08
CA CYS A 120 -4.26 13.96 -3.95
C CYS A 120 -2.85 13.79 -4.52
N GLN A 121 -2.46 12.54 -4.80
CA GLN A 121 -1.22 12.29 -5.52
C GLN A 121 -1.37 12.64 -6.99
N VAL A 122 -0.54 13.54 -7.49
CA VAL A 122 -0.56 14.10 -8.85
C VAL A 122 0.87 14.15 -9.41
N PRO A 123 1.05 14.14 -10.75
CA PRO A 123 2.38 14.19 -11.34
C PRO A 123 3.04 15.57 -11.14
N PRO A 124 4.39 15.65 -11.15
CA PRO A 124 5.11 16.91 -11.09
C PRO A 124 4.66 17.91 -12.17
N GLY A 125 4.36 19.14 -11.74
CA GLY A 125 3.87 20.23 -12.56
C GLY A 125 2.33 20.40 -12.54
N PHE A 126 1.59 19.43 -12.02
CA PHE A 126 0.11 19.48 -12.01
C PHE A 126 -0.41 20.69 -11.23
N THR A 127 0.03 20.87 -9.99
CA THR A 127 -0.47 21.94 -9.11
C THR A 127 -0.18 23.31 -9.72
N ARG A 128 0.96 23.49 -10.40
CA ARG A 128 1.28 24.76 -11.07
C ARG A 128 0.27 25.12 -12.17
N GLY A 129 -0.36 24.13 -12.80
CA GLY A 129 -1.36 24.32 -13.84
C GLY A 129 -2.77 24.65 -13.32
N VAL A 130 -3.02 24.54 -12.01
CA VAL A 130 -4.34 24.85 -11.43
C VAL A 130 -4.62 26.35 -11.55
N PRO A 131 -5.78 26.78 -12.10
CA PRO A 131 -6.09 28.19 -12.35
C PRO A 131 -6.50 28.92 -11.06
N MET A 132 -5.56 29.08 -10.13
CA MET A 132 -5.74 29.76 -8.86
C MET A 132 -4.54 30.65 -8.54
N ALA A 133 -4.79 31.75 -7.82
CA ALA A 133 -3.73 32.66 -7.39
C ALA A 133 -2.67 31.91 -6.56
N PRO A 134 -1.36 32.07 -6.85
CA PRO A 134 -0.28 31.33 -6.20
C PRO A 134 -0.28 31.39 -4.66
N GLU A 135 -0.69 32.51 -4.08
CA GLU A 135 -0.79 32.74 -2.63
C GLU A 135 -1.95 32.00 -1.96
N ARG A 136 -2.91 31.51 -2.76
CA ARG A 136 -4.08 30.74 -2.31
C ARG A 136 -4.04 29.28 -2.71
N LEU A 137 -2.97 28.84 -3.36
CA LEU A 137 -2.82 27.47 -3.85
C LEU A 137 -1.68 26.77 -3.11
N VAL A 138 -1.93 25.55 -2.67
CA VAL A 138 -0.95 24.74 -1.94
C VAL A 138 -1.03 23.30 -2.42
N TYR A 139 0.11 22.62 -2.47
CA TYR A 139 0.16 21.16 -2.56
C TYR A 139 0.57 20.60 -1.20
N GLN A 140 -0.08 19.53 -0.74
CA GLN A 140 0.37 18.80 0.46
C GLN A 140 0.61 17.34 0.08
N VAL A 141 1.81 16.84 0.39
CA VAL A 141 2.13 15.42 0.13
C VAL A 141 1.37 14.54 1.10
N GLU A 142 0.63 13.60 0.53
CA GLU A 142 -0.09 12.56 1.24
C GLU A 142 0.85 11.38 1.64
N THR A 143 0.79 10.97 2.92
CA THR A 143 1.69 9.96 3.50
C THR A 143 0.99 8.90 4.34
N LEU A 144 -0.34 8.76 4.30
CA LEU A 144 -1.05 7.68 4.97
C LEU A 144 -0.59 6.31 4.49
N VAL A 145 -0.81 5.33 5.37
CA VAL A 145 -0.53 3.92 5.15
C VAL A 145 -1.77 3.16 5.53
N PHE A 146 -2.34 2.39 4.60
CA PHE A 146 -3.51 1.55 4.86
C PHE A 146 -3.33 0.69 6.11
N GLY A 147 -4.33 0.69 6.98
CA GLY A 147 -4.34 0.00 8.27
C GLY A 147 -3.69 0.80 9.41
N ARG A 148 -3.09 1.95 9.11
CA ARG A 148 -2.57 2.93 10.09
C ARG A 148 -2.91 4.37 9.67
N ALA A 149 -3.93 4.54 8.84
CA ALA A 149 -4.19 5.85 8.24
C ALA A 149 -4.62 6.87 9.32
N VAL A 150 -5.52 6.46 10.22
CA VAL A 150 -5.98 7.30 11.34
C VAL A 150 -4.82 7.76 12.23
N GLU A 151 -3.92 6.84 12.58
CA GLU A 151 -2.72 7.13 13.36
C GLU A 151 -1.85 8.19 12.65
N ARG A 152 -1.52 7.98 11.36
CA ARG A 152 -0.66 8.88 10.60
C ARG A 152 -1.30 10.24 10.34
N ALA A 153 -2.60 10.30 10.11
CA ALA A 153 -3.32 11.56 9.95
C ALA A 153 -3.37 12.36 11.26
N SER A 154 -3.54 11.68 12.40
CA SER A 154 -3.66 12.32 13.72
C SER A 154 -2.31 12.73 14.32
N ARG A 155 -1.24 11.98 13.99
CA ARG A 155 0.13 12.16 14.48
C ARG A 155 1.13 12.00 13.33
N PRO A 156 1.15 12.93 12.36
CA PRO A 156 2.08 12.85 11.25
C PRO A 156 3.52 13.05 11.72
N GLU A 157 4.47 12.37 11.07
CA GLU A 157 5.91 12.55 11.33
C GLU A 157 6.39 13.92 10.86
N ARG A 158 5.77 14.43 9.79
CA ARG A 158 6.09 15.69 9.11
C ARG A 158 4.97 16.06 8.14
N PHE A 159 4.89 17.34 7.81
CA PHE A 159 4.16 17.82 6.63
C PHE A 159 5.15 18.24 5.55
N ILE A 160 4.88 17.86 4.30
CA ILE A 160 5.63 18.34 3.12
C ILE A 160 4.67 19.20 2.31
N ILE A 161 5.02 20.47 2.16
CA ILE A 161 4.12 21.50 1.62
C ILE A 161 4.75 22.11 0.36
N GLY A 162 4.10 21.94 -0.77
CA GLY A 162 4.42 22.61 -2.02
C GLY A 162 3.77 23.99 -2.08
N LEU A 163 4.58 25.00 -2.37
CA LEU A 163 4.21 26.40 -2.54
C LEU A 163 4.72 26.91 -3.89
N ALA A 164 4.19 28.04 -4.37
CA ALA A 164 4.75 28.69 -5.56
C ALA A 164 6.16 29.22 -5.29
N ASP A 165 6.35 29.87 -4.15
CA ASP A 165 7.65 30.25 -3.60
C ASP A 165 7.77 29.76 -2.14
N PRO A 166 8.64 28.79 -1.85
CA PRO A 166 8.83 28.28 -0.49
C PRO A 166 9.50 29.27 0.47
N ALA A 167 10.07 30.38 -0.04
CA ALA A 167 10.59 31.46 0.79
C ALA A 167 9.48 32.40 1.29
N ALA A 168 8.31 32.40 0.63
CA ALA A 168 7.19 33.23 1.03
C ALA A 168 6.54 32.70 2.33
N PRO A 169 5.96 33.59 3.16
CA PRO A 169 5.18 33.17 4.32
C PRO A 169 4.03 32.24 3.92
N MET A 170 3.87 31.16 4.66
CA MET A 170 2.73 30.24 4.48
C MET A 170 1.41 30.96 4.75
N PRO A 171 0.32 30.65 4.02
CA PRO A 171 -0.99 31.22 4.30
C PRO A 171 -1.39 31.02 5.76
N ALA A 172 -1.90 32.08 6.40
CA ALA A 172 -2.13 32.10 7.85
C ALA A 172 -3.08 30.99 8.33
N ALA A 173 -4.13 30.69 7.55
CA ALA A 173 -5.04 29.60 7.84
C ALA A 173 -4.31 28.24 7.85
N LEU A 174 -3.48 27.98 6.83
CA LEU A 174 -2.70 26.74 6.72
C LEU A 174 -1.69 26.62 7.87
N ALA A 175 -0.95 27.67 8.17
CA ALA A 175 -0.01 27.68 9.29
C ALA A 175 -0.72 27.39 10.63
N SER A 176 -1.91 27.96 10.84
CA SER A 176 -2.73 27.67 12.03
C SER A 176 -3.24 26.22 12.06
N TYR A 177 -3.52 25.61 10.91
CA TYR A 177 -3.96 24.22 10.81
C TYR A 177 -2.81 23.26 11.11
N LEU A 178 -1.70 23.37 10.39
CA LEU A 178 -0.54 22.49 10.54
C LEU A 178 0.10 22.59 11.93
N GLY A 179 0.07 23.78 12.55
CA GLY A 179 0.60 24.02 13.89
C GLY A 179 -0.10 23.26 15.02
N ARG A 180 -1.17 22.49 14.76
CA ARG A 180 -1.86 21.63 15.75
C ARG A 180 -1.38 20.18 15.78
N PHE A 181 -0.49 19.79 14.88
CA PHE A 181 -0.03 18.40 14.76
C PHE A 181 1.36 18.17 15.37
N ASP A 182 2.02 19.22 15.88
CA ASP A 182 3.30 19.15 16.61
C ASP A 182 4.41 18.40 15.85
N CYS A 183 4.47 18.57 14.53
CA CYS A 183 5.49 17.97 13.67
C CYS A 183 6.20 19.01 12.79
N PRO A 184 7.40 18.72 12.27
CA PRO A 184 8.08 19.59 11.31
C PRO A 184 7.23 19.84 10.06
N VAL A 185 7.29 21.07 9.55
CA VAL A 185 6.71 21.47 8.27
C VAL A 185 7.85 21.77 7.29
N LEU A 186 7.84 21.11 6.14
CA LEU A 186 8.88 21.17 5.12
C LEU A 186 8.34 21.89 3.87
N PRO A 187 8.46 23.23 3.78
CA PRO A 187 8.05 23.97 2.60
C PRO A 187 9.03 23.75 1.44
N MET A 188 8.51 23.57 0.23
CA MET A 188 9.27 23.47 -1.01
C MET A 188 8.42 23.94 -2.20
N ARG A 189 8.97 23.95 -3.42
CA ARG A 189 8.19 24.29 -4.62
C ARG A 189 7.20 23.17 -4.95
N TYR A 190 6.10 23.47 -5.66
CA TYR A 190 5.10 22.47 -6.07
C TYR A 190 5.73 21.21 -6.67
N GLU A 191 6.57 21.38 -7.69
CA GLU A 191 7.21 20.27 -8.39
C GLU A 191 8.13 19.45 -7.48
N SER A 192 8.80 20.12 -6.53
CA SER A 192 9.63 19.44 -5.54
C SER A 192 8.78 18.60 -4.59
N ALA A 193 7.61 19.08 -4.17
CA ALA A 193 6.73 18.33 -3.29
C ALA A 193 6.04 17.16 -4.01
N GLU A 194 5.55 17.38 -5.23
CA GLU A 194 4.99 16.32 -6.08
C GLU A 194 6.05 15.23 -6.36
N LEU A 195 7.28 15.62 -6.66
CA LEU A 195 8.40 14.69 -6.82
C LEU A 195 8.83 14.04 -5.50
N ALA A 196 8.72 14.72 -4.36
CA ALA A 196 9.09 14.16 -3.06
C ALA A 196 8.26 12.92 -2.72
N LYS A 197 6.97 12.89 -3.09
CA LYS A 197 6.12 11.70 -2.93
C LYS A 197 6.68 10.50 -3.70
N ILE A 198 6.97 10.72 -4.97
CA ILE A 198 7.57 9.72 -5.87
C ILE A 198 8.93 9.27 -5.33
N ALA A 199 9.77 10.21 -4.89
CA ALA A 199 11.11 9.93 -4.36
C ALA A 199 11.05 9.06 -3.09
N ILE A 200 10.12 9.31 -2.18
CA ILE A 200 9.89 8.45 -0.99
C ILE A 200 9.60 7.02 -1.43
N ASN A 201 8.69 6.83 -2.39
CA ASN A 201 8.33 5.50 -2.88
C ASN A 201 9.48 4.82 -3.65
N CYS A 202 10.28 5.57 -4.40
CA CYS A 202 11.51 5.07 -5.04
C CYS A 202 12.55 4.60 -4.01
N CYS A 203 12.75 5.35 -2.91
CA CYS A 203 13.66 4.93 -1.84
C CYS A 203 13.17 3.67 -1.12
N LEU A 204 11.85 3.54 -0.90
CA LEU A 204 11.24 2.31 -0.38
C LEU A 204 11.46 1.14 -1.33
N ALA A 205 11.23 1.35 -2.64
CA ALA A 205 11.47 0.34 -3.66
C ALA A 205 12.93 -0.12 -3.69
N ALA A 206 13.88 0.83 -3.63
CA ALA A 206 15.31 0.52 -3.57
C ALA A 206 15.66 -0.36 -2.36
N SER A 207 15.15 -0.01 -1.17
CA SER A 207 15.38 -0.77 0.07
C SER A 207 14.86 -2.21 -0.05
N VAL A 208 13.64 -2.38 -0.56
CA VAL A 208 13.02 -3.70 -0.77
C VAL A 208 13.77 -4.50 -1.83
N SER A 209 14.15 -3.88 -2.95
CA SER A 209 14.90 -4.55 -4.02
C SER A 209 16.28 -5.03 -3.57
N VAL A 210 17.00 -4.21 -2.78
CA VAL A 210 18.28 -4.60 -2.18
C VAL A 210 18.08 -5.77 -1.22
N ALA A 211 17.11 -5.68 -0.30
CA ALA A 211 16.81 -6.76 0.63
C ALA A 211 16.46 -8.07 -0.08
N ASN A 212 15.65 -8.00 -1.14
CA ASN A 212 15.28 -9.16 -1.92
C ASN A 212 16.47 -9.80 -2.64
N THR A 213 17.33 -8.99 -3.26
CA THR A 213 18.52 -9.46 -3.98
C THR A 213 19.50 -10.14 -3.03
N LEU A 214 19.81 -9.50 -1.91
CA LEU A 214 20.75 -10.04 -0.93
C LEU A 214 20.19 -11.25 -0.17
N ALA A 215 18.87 -11.31 0.06
CA ALA A 215 18.23 -12.50 0.60
C ALA A 215 18.38 -13.70 -0.35
N GLU A 216 18.09 -13.54 -1.64
CA GLU A 216 18.27 -14.62 -2.62
C GLU A 216 19.74 -15.03 -2.76
N LEU A 217 20.68 -14.10 -2.69
CA LEU A 217 22.11 -14.42 -2.66
C LEU A 217 22.49 -15.22 -1.41
N SER A 218 21.92 -14.87 -0.25
CA SER A 218 22.16 -15.55 1.04
C SER A 218 21.83 -17.04 0.96
N GLU A 219 20.75 -17.40 0.25
CA GLU A 219 20.34 -18.80 -0.02
C GLU A 219 21.45 -19.60 -0.73
N ARG A 220 22.25 -18.95 -1.59
CA ARG A 220 23.27 -19.59 -2.43
C ARG A 220 24.65 -19.64 -1.79
N VAL A 221 24.96 -18.69 -0.90
CA VAL A 221 26.28 -18.61 -0.24
C VAL A 221 26.27 -19.19 1.19
N GLY A 222 25.12 -19.68 1.66
CA GLY A 222 24.98 -20.27 2.99
C GLY A 222 24.86 -19.24 4.12
N ALA A 223 24.40 -18.03 3.83
CA ALA A 223 24.08 -17.01 4.83
C ALA A 223 22.58 -17.00 5.16
N ASP A 224 22.19 -16.42 6.29
CA ASP A 224 20.79 -16.06 6.58
C ASP A 224 20.64 -14.55 6.59
N TRP A 225 19.77 -14.04 5.72
CA TRP A 225 19.46 -12.61 5.65
C TRP A 225 18.94 -12.05 6.99
N ALA A 226 18.21 -12.85 7.77
CA ALA A 226 17.70 -12.45 9.07
C ALA A 226 18.81 -12.15 10.10
N GLU A 227 19.98 -12.79 9.96
CA GLU A 227 21.17 -12.52 10.78
C GLU A 227 21.84 -11.20 10.38
N VAL A 228 21.74 -10.81 9.10
CA VAL A 228 22.34 -9.58 8.56
C VAL A 228 21.53 -8.34 8.90
N VAL A 229 20.19 -8.41 8.82
CA VAL A 229 19.28 -7.25 8.98
C VAL A 229 19.52 -6.43 10.26
N PRO A 230 19.72 -7.02 11.45
CA PRO A 230 19.99 -6.24 12.67
C PRO A 230 21.23 -5.35 12.55
N SER A 231 22.29 -5.82 11.89
CA SER A 231 23.52 -5.04 11.69
C SER A 231 23.27 -3.79 10.83
N LEU A 232 22.45 -3.92 9.79
CA LEU A 232 22.10 -2.81 8.90
C LEU A 232 21.22 -1.79 9.60
N ARG A 233 20.23 -2.23 10.39
CA ARG A 233 19.34 -1.33 11.14
C ARG A 233 20.04 -0.51 12.21
N LEU A 234 21.14 -1.03 12.76
CA LEU A 234 21.96 -0.32 13.75
C LEU A 234 22.89 0.73 13.11
N ASP A 235 23.17 0.64 11.80
CA ASP A 235 23.90 1.68 11.09
C ASP A 235 23.01 2.92 10.95
N ARG A 236 23.44 4.04 11.54
CA ARG A 236 22.70 5.31 11.57
C ARG A 236 22.41 5.89 10.18
N ARG A 237 23.14 5.50 9.14
CA ARG A 237 22.94 5.95 7.76
C ARG A 237 21.82 5.18 7.05
N ILE A 238 21.46 4.00 7.56
CA ILE A 238 20.35 3.16 7.07
C ILE A 238 19.13 3.34 7.99
N GLY A 239 19.35 3.19 9.29
CA GLY A 239 18.39 3.49 10.33
C GLY A 239 17.50 2.31 10.74
N PRO A 240 16.93 2.39 11.96
CA PRO A 240 16.21 1.29 12.60
C PRO A 240 14.87 0.95 11.94
N HIS A 241 14.29 1.90 11.21
CA HIS A 241 13.00 1.77 10.54
C HIS A 241 13.11 1.43 9.04
N SER A 242 14.31 1.06 8.57
CA SER A 242 14.54 0.68 7.18
C SER A 242 13.76 -0.58 6.77
N TYR A 243 13.23 -0.56 5.55
CA TYR A 243 12.46 -1.64 4.95
C TYR A 243 13.41 -2.69 4.37
N LEU A 244 13.89 -3.57 5.25
CA LEU A 244 14.86 -4.62 4.91
C LEU A 244 14.27 -6.04 4.96
N THR A 245 12.96 -6.15 5.07
CA THR A 245 12.27 -7.45 5.03
C THR A 245 12.10 -7.87 3.58
N PRO A 246 12.64 -9.02 3.15
CA PRO A 246 12.44 -9.52 1.80
C PRO A 246 10.99 -10.00 1.62
N GLY A 247 10.45 -9.85 0.41
CA GLY A 247 9.11 -10.30 0.01
C GLY A 247 9.06 -10.61 -1.48
N LEU A 248 7.93 -11.12 -2.00
CA LEU A 248 7.78 -11.55 -3.39
C LEU A 248 7.75 -10.39 -4.41
N GLY A 249 8.64 -9.42 -4.28
CA GLY A 249 8.67 -8.19 -5.07
C GLY A 249 8.06 -7.00 -4.34
N LEU A 250 7.85 -5.92 -5.08
CA LEU A 250 7.08 -4.76 -4.64
C LEU A 250 5.60 -5.14 -4.64
N ALA A 251 4.87 -4.64 -3.64
CA ALA A 251 3.47 -4.98 -3.44
C ALA A 251 2.63 -3.71 -3.27
N GLY A 252 1.43 -3.70 -3.85
CA GLY A 252 0.52 -2.55 -3.85
C GLY A 252 0.82 -1.54 -4.97
N GLY A 253 -0.24 -0.96 -5.55
CA GLY A 253 -0.14 -0.19 -6.79
C GLY A 253 0.55 1.18 -6.69
N ASN A 254 0.66 1.78 -5.50
CA ASN A 254 1.20 3.15 -5.36
C ASN A 254 2.69 3.22 -5.71
N ILE A 255 3.50 2.24 -5.30
CA ILE A 255 4.93 2.23 -5.60
C ILE A 255 5.15 1.98 -7.09
N GLU A 256 4.47 1.00 -7.66
CA GLU A 256 4.60 0.65 -9.08
C GLU A 256 4.17 1.80 -9.99
N ARG A 257 3.09 2.51 -9.64
CA ARG A 257 2.67 3.76 -10.30
C ARG A 257 3.74 4.83 -10.28
N ASP A 258 4.40 5.03 -9.14
CA ASP A 258 5.45 6.05 -9.04
C ASP A 258 6.71 5.66 -9.83
N LEU A 259 7.08 4.37 -9.85
CA LEU A 259 8.17 3.89 -10.72
C LEU A 259 7.82 4.10 -12.19
N ALA A 260 6.60 3.76 -12.61
CA ALA A 260 6.13 3.99 -13.98
C ALA A 260 6.15 5.49 -14.35
N THR A 261 5.72 6.35 -13.42
CA THR A 261 5.77 7.81 -13.59
C THR A 261 7.20 8.31 -13.79
N VAL A 262 8.17 7.81 -13.03
CA VAL A 262 9.59 8.18 -13.22
C VAL A 262 10.11 7.72 -14.58
N LEU A 263 9.77 6.50 -15.02
CA LEU A 263 10.20 5.99 -16.32
C LEU A 263 9.61 6.81 -17.49
N ASP A 264 8.35 7.21 -17.38
CA ASP A 264 7.70 8.09 -18.35
C ASP A 264 8.33 9.49 -18.37
N LEU A 265 8.51 10.11 -17.20
CA LEU A 265 9.19 11.41 -17.08
C LEU A 265 10.61 11.37 -17.66
N ALA A 266 11.36 10.30 -17.39
CA ALA A 266 12.71 10.15 -17.92
C ALA A 266 12.71 10.02 -19.44
N THR A 267 11.73 9.32 -20.01
CA THR A 267 11.54 9.23 -21.46
C THR A 267 11.20 10.59 -22.06
N ARG A 268 10.24 11.33 -21.46
CA ARG A 268 9.79 12.64 -21.95
C ARG A 268 10.88 13.72 -21.86
N HIS A 269 11.73 13.67 -20.85
CA HIS A 269 12.77 14.66 -20.61
C HIS A 269 14.18 14.21 -21.02
N GLY A 270 14.33 13.02 -21.61
CA GLY A 270 15.61 12.50 -22.09
C GLY A 270 16.63 12.22 -20.98
N THR A 271 16.20 11.73 -19.82
CA THR A 271 17.09 11.40 -18.68
C THR A 271 17.29 9.89 -18.51
N GLU A 272 18.33 9.52 -17.76
CA GLU A 272 18.65 8.13 -17.41
C GLU A 272 17.67 7.60 -16.35
N ALA A 273 17.21 6.34 -16.47
CA ALA A 273 16.31 5.69 -15.50
C ALA A 273 16.53 4.17 -15.37
N SER A 274 17.71 3.67 -15.70
CA SER A 274 18.10 2.26 -15.65
C SER A 274 18.01 1.68 -14.25
N THR A 275 18.35 2.49 -13.24
CA THR A 275 18.22 2.13 -11.82
C THR A 275 16.76 1.83 -11.48
N ILE A 276 15.83 2.69 -11.93
CA ILE A 276 14.39 2.51 -11.70
C ILE A 276 13.86 1.29 -12.47
N ARG A 277 14.28 1.10 -13.73
CA ARG A 277 13.98 -0.13 -14.48
C ARG A 277 14.47 -1.38 -13.75
N GLY A 278 15.65 -1.30 -13.13
CA GLY A 278 16.21 -2.36 -12.31
C GLY A 278 15.29 -2.76 -11.15
N PHE A 279 14.64 -1.81 -10.47
CA PHE A 279 13.68 -2.12 -9.41
C PHE A 279 12.45 -2.85 -9.94
N VAL A 280 11.93 -2.46 -11.11
CA VAL A 280 10.79 -3.14 -11.75
C VAL A 280 11.16 -4.57 -12.15
N THR A 281 12.29 -4.75 -12.85
CA THR A 281 12.78 -6.08 -13.25
C THR A 281 13.07 -6.97 -12.04
N ASN A 282 13.66 -6.39 -10.98
CA ASN A 282 13.89 -7.09 -9.73
C ASN A 282 12.57 -7.55 -9.09
N SER A 283 11.55 -6.68 -9.03
CA SER A 283 10.22 -7.03 -8.51
C SER A 283 9.62 -8.22 -9.24
N LEU A 284 9.58 -8.18 -10.58
CA LEU A 284 9.05 -9.27 -11.42
C LEU A 284 9.82 -10.58 -11.23
N HIS A 285 11.15 -10.49 -11.09
CA HIS A 285 11.98 -11.65 -10.76
C HIS A 285 11.58 -12.25 -9.42
N HIS A 286 11.36 -11.46 -8.37
CA HIS A 286 10.97 -12.01 -7.06
C HIS A 286 9.52 -12.46 -6.98
N GLN A 287 8.59 -11.85 -7.72
CA GLN A 287 7.21 -12.35 -7.86
C GLN A 287 7.19 -13.78 -8.43
N ALA A 288 8.10 -14.10 -9.34
CA ALA A 288 8.22 -15.42 -9.94
C ALA A 288 9.01 -16.44 -9.07
N TRP A 289 9.43 -16.08 -7.85
CA TRP A 289 10.28 -16.94 -7.00
C TRP A 289 9.59 -18.28 -6.68
N ALA A 290 8.34 -18.27 -6.22
CA ALA A 290 7.62 -19.50 -5.85
C ALA A 290 7.46 -20.45 -7.05
N TRP A 291 7.23 -19.89 -8.25
CA TRP A 291 7.20 -20.65 -9.49
C TRP A 291 8.55 -21.29 -9.82
N ARG A 292 9.66 -20.57 -9.63
CA ARG A 292 11.01 -21.14 -9.84
C ARG A 292 11.33 -22.26 -8.85
N GLU A 293 10.93 -22.11 -7.59
CA GLU A 293 11.11 -23.18 -6.58
C GLU A 293 10.30 -24.43 -6.92
N PHE A 294 9.04 -24.24 -7.36
CA PHE A 294 8.21 -25.33 -7.85
C PHE A 294 8.85 -26.06 -9.03
N ARG A 295 9.35 -25.33 -10.03
CA ARG A 295 10.00 -25.93 -11.22
C ARG A 295 11.32 -26.63 -10.89
N GLN A 296 12.04 -26.19 -9.86
CA GLN A 296 13.25 -26.86 -9.38
C GLN A 296 12.94 -28.16 -8.64
N THR A 297 11.87 -28.19 -7.85
CA THR A 297 11.46 -29.37 -7.06
C THR A 297 10.69 -30.39 -7.87
N HIS A 298 9.96 -29.96 -8.91
CA HIS A 298 9.11 -30.79 -9.76
C HIS A 298 9.43 -30.57 -11.26
N PRO A 299 10.65 -30.88 -11.73
CA PRO A 299 11.09 -30.55 -13.10
C PRO A 299 10.32 -31.31 -14.18
N GLU A 300 9.96 -32.57 -13.91
CA GLU A 300 9.24 -33.46 -14.84
C GLU A 300 7.75 -33.11 -14.98
N GLY A 301 7.21 -32.30 -14.05
CA GLY A 301 5.79 -31.98 -14.00
C GLY A 301 4.92 -33.20 -13.65
N GLY A 302 3.69 -33.21 -14.14
CA GLY A 302 2.72 -34.28 -13.90
C GLY A 302 1.36 -33.75 -13.44
N LYS A 303 0.39 -34.66 -13.29
CA LYS A 303 -0.90 -34.33 -12.68
C LYS A 303 -0.73 -34.24 -11.17
N LEU A 304 -0.37 -33.05 -10.71
CA LEU A 304 -0.20 -32.72 -9.30
C LEU A 304 -1.41 -31.95 -8.78
N ARG A 305 -1.77 -32.21 -7.53
CA ARG A 305 -2.65 -31.31 -6.77
C ARG A 305 -1.78 -30.31 -6.01
N VAL A 306 -2.12 -29.03 -6.13
CA VAL A 306 -1.39 -27.93 -5.48
C VAL A 306 -2.33 -27.15 -4.57
N ALA A 307 -1.87 -26.87 -3.36
CA ALA A 307 -2.56 -25.99 -2.42
C ALA A 307 -1.93 -24.60 -2.43
N VAL A 308 -2.73 -23.53 -2.51
CA VAL A 308 -2.29 -22.13 -2.42
C VAL A 308 -3.01 -21.43 -1.29
N LEU A 309 -2.27 -21.05 -0.25
CA LEU A 309 -2.77 -20.29 0.88
C LEU A 309 -2.43 -18.81 0.72
N GLY A 310 -3.46 -17.96 0.68
CA GLY A 310 -3.32 -16.53 0.46
C GLY A 310 -3.45 -16.15 -1.02
N LEU A 311 -4.37 -15.22 -1.30
CA LEU A 311 -4.67 -14.65 -2.61
C LEU A 311 -4.50 -13.13 -2.62
N ALA A 312 -4.65 -12.46 -1.47
CA ALA A 312 -4.36 -11.04 -1.32
C ALA A 312 -2.87 -10.74 -1.55
N TYR A 313 -2.54 -9.52 -2.00
CA TYR A 313 -1.13 -9.15 -2.19
C TYR A 313 -0.35 -9.00 -0.87
N LYS A 314 -1.06 -8.78 0.25
CA LYS A 314 -0.55 -8.73 1.62
C LYS A 314 -1.64 -9.13 2.60
N GLU A 315 -1.28 -9.31 3.87
CA GLU A 315 -2.22 -9.52 4.95
C GLU A 315 -3.08 -8.26 5.24
N ASN A 316 -4.24 -8.47 5.85
CA ASN A 316 -5.21 -7.44 6.24
C ASN A 316 -5.76 -6.60 5.07
N THR A 317 -5.88 -7.16 3.88
CA THR A 317 -6.55 -6.51 2.74
C THR A 317 -7.31 -7.50 1.88
N HIS A 318 -8.38 -7.03 1.23
CA HIS A 318 -9.12 -7.77 0.20
C HIS A 318 -8.57 -7.50 -1.21
N SER A 319 -7.52 -6.67 -1.34
CA SER A 319 -6.98 -6.28 -2.63
C SER A 319 -6.08 -7.38 -3.22
N THR A 320 -6.35 -7.71 -4.48
CA THR A 320 -5.59 -8.67 -5.28
C THR A 320 -4.72 -8.01 -6.35
N ARG A 321 -4.67 -6.68 -6.41
CA ARG A 321 -3.88 -5.94 -7.40
C ARG A 321 -2.40 -6.32 -7.25
N ASN A 322 -1.81 -6.83 -8.34
CA ASN A 322 -0.44 -7.32 -8.41
C ASN A 322 -0.11 -8.44 -7.39
N SER A 323 -1.09 -9.29 -7.09
CA SER A 323 -0.90 -10.46 -6.23
C SER A 323 0.04 -11.49 -6.88
N ALA A 324 1.15 -11.78 -6.20
CA ALA A 324 2.08 -12.84 -6.60
C ALA A 324 1.41 -14.23 -6.56
N ALA A 325 0.41 -14.43 -5.70
CA ALA A 325 -0.38 -15.66 -5.64
C ALA A 325 -1.18 -15.88 -6.94
N LEU A 326 -1.86 -14.83 -7.43
CA LEU A 326 -2.62 -14.94 -8.68
C LEU A 326 -1.70 -15.14 -9.88
N SER A 327 -0.55 -14.46 -9.91
CA SER A 327 0.47 -14.69 -10.95
C SER A 327 1.01 -16.13 -10.93
N LEU A 328 1.17 -16.73 -9.74
CA LEU A 328 1.54 -18.12 -9.58
C LEU A 328 0.44 -19.06 -10.09
N ILE A 329 -0.83 -18.83 -9.68
CA ILE A 329 -1.96 -19.69 -10.07
C ILE A 329 -2.14 -19.72 -11.59
N GLU A 330 -2.00 -18.58 -12.28
CA GLU A 330 -2.08 -18.54 -13.76
C GLU A 330 -1.00 -19.44 -14.41
N ARG A 331 0.20 -19.52 -13.81
CA ARG A 331 1.27 -20.42 -14.29
C ARG A 331 1.02 -21.89 -13.93
N LEU A 332 0.14 -22.17 -12.99
CA LEU A 332 -0.25 -23.51 -12.53
C LEU A 332 -1.57 -23.99 -13.16
N ARG A 333 -2.12 -23.27 -14.14
CA ARG A 333 -3.44 -23.53 -14.77
C ARG A 333 -3.65 -24.95 -15.32
N ASP A 334 -2.58 -25.68 -15.61
CA ASP A 334 -2.64 -27.07 -16.10
C ASP A 334 -2.68 -28.11 -14.96
N LEU A 335 -2.63 -27.66 -13.70
CA LEU A 335 -2.64 -28.47 -12.49
C LEU A 335 -3.97 -28.31 -11.73
N GLU A 336 -4.22 -29.21 -10.79
CA GLU A 336 -5.37 -29.11 -9.89
C GLU A 336 -5.02 -28.17 -8.72
N VAL A 337 -5.45 -26.91 -8.80
CA VAL A 337 -5.16 -25.90 -7.76
C VAL A 337 -6.32 -25.78 -6.78
N HIS A 338 -6.03 -25.93 -5.49
CA HIS A 338 -6.95 -25.65 -4.38
C HIS A 338 -6.48 -24.41 -3.63
N ALA A 339 -7.31 -23.37 -3.57
CA ALA A 339 -6.93 -22.08 -3.00
C ALA A 339 -7.78 -21.71 -1.79
N PHE A 340 -7.15 -21.09 -0.79
CA PHE A 340 -7.83 -20.52 0.37
C PHE A 340 -7.22 -19.18 0.74
N ASP A 341 -8.05 -18.16 0.92
CA ASP A 341 -7.70 -16.89 1.56
C ASP A 341 -8.83 -16.51 2.52
N PRO A 342 -8.52 -16.04 3.74
CA PRO A 342 -9.54 -15.69 4.72
C PRO A 342 -10.44 -14.50 4.32
N VAL A 343 -10.00 -13.66 3.36
CA VAL A 343 -10.71 -12.44 2.97
C VAL A 343 -11.04 -12.41 1.48
N VAL A 344 -10.14 -12.88 0.61
CA VAL A 344 -10.30 -12.84 -0.84
C VAL A 344 -11.05 -14.08 -1.35
N PRO A 345 -12.18 -13.94 -2.06
CA PRO A 345 -12.88 -15.07 -2.64
C PRO A 345 -12.04 -15.81 -3.69
N ALA A 346 -12.07 -17.14 -3.66
CA ALA A 346 -11.34 -17.98 -4.63
C ALA A 346 -11.75 -17.73 -6.09
N ALA A 347 -12.94 -17.19 -6.36
CA ALA A 347 -13.38 -16.79 -7.70
C ALA A 347 -12.46 -15.74 -8.37
N MET A 348 -11.65 -15.02 -7.59
CA MET A 348 -10.62 -14.11 -8.11
C MET A 348 -9.43 -14.86 -8.74
N ALA A 349 -9.26 -16.15 -8.43
CA ALA A 349 -8.22 -17.01 -8.96
C ALA A 349 -8.81 -17.95 -10.02
N SER A 350 -8.78 -17.51 -11.29
CA SER A 350 -9.30 -18.29 -12.42
C SER A 350 -8.67 -19.70 -12.46
N GLY A 351 -9.50 -20.73 -12.56
CA GLY A 351 -9.06 -22.13 -12.62
C GLY A 351 -8.76 -22.79 -11.26
N ALA A 352 -8.79 -22.05 -10.15
CA ALA A 352 -8.62 -22.61 -8.82
C ALA A 352 -9.95 -23.09 -8.21
N VAL A 353 -9.91 -24.19 -7.46
CA VAL A 353 -11.01 -24.66 -6.62
C VAL A 353 -10.90 -23.99 -5.25
N GLY A 354 -11.95 -23.30 -4.82
CA GLY A 354 -11.99 -22.67 -3.51
C GLY A 354 -12.14 -23.70 -2.39
N ALA A 355 -11.23 -23.69 -1.42
CA ALA A 355 -11.33 -24.48 -0.20
C ALA A 355 -12.00 -23.69 0.94
N ARG A 356 -12.51 -24.41 1.95
CA ARG A 356 -13.19 -23.79 3.11
C ARG A 356 -12.25 -23.42 4.26
N SER A 357 -11.02 -23.93 4.24
CA SER A 357 -9.99 -23.66 5.23
C SER A 357 -8.62 -23.98 4.65
N ALA A 358 -7.56 -23.49 5.31
CA ALA A 358 -6.18 -23.80 4.94
C ALA A 358 -5.88 -25.32 4.95
N MET A 359 -6.37 -26.04 5.97
CA MET A 359 -6.21 -27.50 6.04
C MET A 359 -6.97 -28.23 4.94
N ALA A 360 -8.17 -27.76 4.57
CA ALA A 360 -8.93 -28.35 3.46
C ALA A 360 -8.25 -28.12 2.11
N ALA A 361 -7.57 -26.98 1.91
CA ALA A 361 -6.77 -26.74 0.71
C ALA A 361 -5.57 -27.70 0.64
N ALA A 362 -4.92 -27.96 1.78
CA ALA A 362 -3.74 -28.82 1.87
C ALA A 362 -4.04 -30.33 1.72
N GLU A 363 -5.30 -30.75 1.86
CA GLU A 363 -5.69 -32.15 1.83
C GLU A 363 -5.42 -32.79 0.45
N GLY A 364 -4.60 -33.84 0.45
CA GLY A 364 -4.15 -34.56 -0.75
C GLY A 364 -3.19 -33.76 -1.65
N ALA A 365 -2.73 -32.58 -1.23
CA ALA A 365 -1.82 -31.76 -2.03
C ALA A 365 -0.43 -32.41 -2.14
N ASP A 366 0.16 -32.35 -3.33
CA ASP A 366 1.55 -32.72 -3.60
C ASP A 366 2.50 -31.58 -3.20
N VAL A 367 2.04 -30.32 -3.33
CA VAL A 367 2.78 -29.11 -2.98
C VAL A 367 1.88 -28.11 -2.27
N LEU A 368 2.37 -27.52 -1.19
CA LEU A 368 1.71 -26.41 -0.48
C LEU A 368 2.48 -25.11 -0.69
N PHE A 369 1.78 -24.05 -1.11
CA PHE A 369 2.31 -22.69 -1.19
C PHE A 369 1.66 -21.81 -0.13
N ILE A 370 2.47 -21.00 0.57
CA ILE A 370 2.00 -19.96 1.49
C ILE A 370 2.36 -18.59 0.88
N MET A 371 1.40 -17.98 0.20
CA MET A 371 1.61 -16.83 -0.69
C MET A 371 1.15 -15.48 -0.12
N THR A 372 0.55 -15.48 1.08
CA THR A 372 0.24 -14.25 1.83
C THR A 372 0.49 -14.51 3.32
N PRO A 373 1.18 -13.62 4.06
CA PRO A 373 1.57 -13.86 5.45
C PRO A 373 0.42 -13.61 6.45
N TRP A 374 -0.73 -14.25 6.25
CA TRP A 374 -1.84 -14.16 7.18
C TRP A 374 -1.48 -14.80 8.53
N PRO A 375 -1.71 -14.13 9.68
CA PRO A 375 -1.32 -14.66 11.00
C PRO A 375 -1.89 -16.04 11.32
N GLU A 376 -3.02 -16.42 10.71
CA GLU A 376 -3.59 -17.75 10.88
C GLU A 376 -2.75 -18.88 10.27
N PHE A 377 -1.99 -18.62 9.21
CA PHE A 377 -1.15 -19.63 8.57
C PHE A 377 0.06 -19.99 9.45
N ALA A 378 0.55 -19.06 10.27
CA ALA A 378 1.59 -19.34 11.26
C ALA A 378 1.13 -20.30 12.37
N ARG A 379 -0.19 -20.53 12.50
CA ARG A 379 -0.76 -21.45 13.50
C ARG A 379 -0.96 -22.87 12.97
N LEU A 380 -0.66 -23.12 11.68
CA LEU A 380 -0.75 -24.46 11.11
C LEU A 380 0.32 -25.36 11.72
N ALA A 381 -0.10 -26.49 12.27
CA ALA A 381 0.83 -27.47 12.84
C ALA A 381 1.48 -28.29 11.72
N PRO A 382 2.82 -28.29 11.55
CA PRO A 382 3.46 -29.02 10.45
C PRO A 382 3.19 -30.53 10.46
N MET A 383 2.98 -31.12 11.65
CA MET A 383 2.62 -32.52 11.79
C MET A 383 1.22 -32.84 11.26
N GLU A 384 0.28 -31.88 11.33
CA GLU A 384 -1.05 -32.04 10.76
C GLU A 384 -1.01 -31.88 9.24
N LEU A 385 -0.23 -30.91 8.74
CA LEU A 385 0.03 -30.76 7.30
C LEU A 385 0.61 -32.05 6.70
N ALA A 386 1.61 -32.64 7.35
CA ALA A 386 2.23 -33.89 6.92
C ALA A 386 1.27 -35.08 6.86
N ARG A 387 0.20 -35.09 7.66
CA ARG A 387 -0.81 -36.15 7.66
C ARG A 387 -1.83 -36.01 6.53
N VAL A 388 -2.15 -34.78 6.14
CA VAL A 388 -3.18 -34.51 5.12
C VAL A 388 -2.61 -34.36 3.73
N MET A 389 -1.35 -33.92 3.60
CA MET A 389 -0.68 -33.77 2.31
C MET A 389 -0.26 -35.13 1.76
N LYS A 390 -0.28 -35.26 0.43
CA LYS A 390 0.24 -36.42 -0.30
C LYS A 390 1.74 -36.29 -0.56
N GLY A 391 2.18 -35.09 -0.93
CA GLY A 391 3.58 -34.76 -1.13
C GLY A 391 4.21 -34.12 0.10
N ARG A 392 5.51 -33.81 -0.02
CA ARG A 392 6.33 -33.30 1.10
C ARG A 392 6.69 -31.82 0.96
N THR A 393 6.41 -31.20 -0.18
CA THR A 393 6.98 -29.88 -0.51
C THR A 393 6.12 -28.75 0.04
N VAL A 394 6.72 -27.91 0.89
CA VAL A 394 6.14 -26.65 1.37
C VAL A 394 6.99 -25.48 0.89
N ILE A 395 6.38 -24.60 0.10
CA ILE A 395 6.98 -23.36 -0.42
C ILE A 395 6.39 -22.18 0.36
N ASP A 396 7.17 -21.66 1.30
CA ASP A 396 6.78 -20.63 2.26
C ASP A 396 7.76 -19.43 2.17
N PRO A 397 7.58 -18.54 1.18
CA PRO A 397 8.43 -17.36 1.00
C PRO A 397 8.44 -16.39 2.19
N TYR A 398 7.45 -16.47 3.09
CA TYR A 398 7.29 -15.55 4.21
C TYR A 398 7.77 -16.12 5.55
N ARG A 399 8.20 -17.39 5.58
CA ARG A 399 8.61 -18.10 6.80
C ARG A 399 7.50 -18.10 7.86
N MET A 400 6.26 -18.31 7.43
CA MET A 400 5.10 -18.43 8.32
C MET A 400 5.20 -19.66 9.23
N LEU A 401 5.79 -20.74 8.74
CA LEU A 401 6.03 -21.95 9.52
C LEU A 401 7.45 -21.98 10.10
N ASP A 402 7.58 -22.56 11.30
CA ASP A 402 8.88 -22.91 11.84
C ASP A 402 9.51 -24.03 11.00
N GLY A 403 10.52 -23.66 10.19
CA GLY A 403 11.21 -24.59 9.31
C GLY A 403 11.83 -25.80 10.03
N ALA A 404 12.21 -25.70 11.31
CA ALA A 404 12.70 -26.86 12.06
C ALA A 404 11.56 -27.85 12.36
N ALA A 405 10.38 -27.34 12.72
CA ALA A 405 9.19 -28.14 12.93
C ALA A 405 8.67 -28.76 11.62
N VAL A 406 8.76 -28.04 10.49
CA VAL A 406 8.42 -28.57 9.15
C VAL A 406 9.30 -29.77 8.80
N VAL A 407 10.62 -29.63 8.97
CA VAL A 407 11.58 -30.72 8.73
C VAL A 407 11.36 -31.91 9.66
N ALA A 408 11.11 -31.65 10.96
CA ALA A 408 10.84 -32.70 11.94
C ALA A 408 9.53 -33.47 11.66
N ALA A 409 8.56 -32.83 11.02
CA ALA A 409 7.33 -33.48 10.54
C ALA A 409 7.54 -34.31 9.26
N GLY A 410 8.75 -34.31 8.68
CA GLY A 410 9.05 -35.01 7.44
C GLY A 410 8.60 -34.27 6.19
N LEU A 411 8.48 -32.94 6.25
CA LEU A 411 8.22 -32.09 5.07
C LEU A 411 9.50 -31.38 4.64
N ASP A 412 9.57 -31.05 3.35
CA ASP A 412 10.62 -30.22 2.77
C ASP A 412 10.19 -28.75 2.83
N HIS A 413 11.05 -27.91 3.39
CA HIS A 413 10.77 -26.49 3.59
C HIS A 413 11.63 -25.62 2.67
N HIS A 414 10.96 -24.93 1.75
CA HIS A 414 11.54 -23.95 0.85
C HIS A 414 11.10 -22.55 1.27
N ALA A 415 12.05 -21.74 1.75
CA ALA A 415 11.77 -20.40 2.22
C ALA A 415 12.85 -19.42 1.77
N ARG A 416 12.47 -18.14 1.64
CA ARG A 416 13.41 -17.11 1.17
C ARG A 416 14.47 -16.77 2.20
N GLY A 417 15.67 -16.47 1.71
CA GLY A 417 16.84 -16.11 2.52
C GLY A 417 17.46 -17.26 3.30
N LEU A 418 17.09 -18.52 3.00
CA LEU A 418 17.64 -19.74 3.61
C LEU A 418 17.89 -20.80 2.54
N PRO A 419 18.94 -21.63 2.68
CA PRO A 419 19.05 -22.87 1.91
C PRO A 419 17.81 -23.77 2.13
N PRO A 420 17.34 -24.50 1.10
CA PRO A 420 16.23 -25.45 1.26
C PRO A 420 16.54 -26.48 2.35
N ARG A 421 15.57 -26.72 3.24
CA ARG A 421 15.70 -27.71 4.31
C ARG A 421 14.88 -28.94 3.95
N ARG A 422 15.51 -30.10 3.90
CA ARG A 422 14.83 -31.36 3.57
C ARG A 422 14.39 -32.07 4.85
N GLY A 423 13.17 -32.58 4.84
CA GLY A 423 12.67 -33.46 5.89
C GLY A 423 13.53 -34.71 5.95
N LEU A 424 13.98 -35.12 7.14
CA LEU A 424 14.64 -36.41 7.29
C LEU A 424 13.65 -37.48 6.82
N GLY A 425 13.97 -38.17 5.73
CA GLY A 425 13.18 -39.32 5.31
C GLY A 425 13.19 -40.33 6.44
N HIS A 426 12.03 -40.74 6.94
CA HIS A 426 11.98 -42.03 7.61
C HIS A 426 12.32 -43.08 6.54
N PRO A 427 13.33 -43.94 6.79
CA PRO A 427 13.76 -44.96 5.83
C PRO A 427 12.64 -45.92 5.44
#